data_AF-A0A7Y0SNK6-F1
#
_entry.id   AF-A0A7Y0SNK6-F1
#
_cell.length_a   1.000
_cell.length_b   1.000
_cell.length_c   1.000
_cell.angle_alpha   90.00
_cell.angle_beta   90.00
_cell.angle_gamma   90.00
#
_symmetry.space_group_name_H-M   'P 1'
#
loop_
_entity.id
_entity.type
_entity.pdbx_description
1 polymer ?
#
loop_
_entity_poly.entity_id
_entity_poly.type
_entity_poly.pdbx_seq_one_letter_code
_entity_poly.pdbx_strand_id
1 'polypeptide(L)'
;AVKQFGFQYKDGAAFRRNGVYTQFDFTNKYTPGPGTTFQVQRASFDKVLADSAEEQGVEIRYQHELLNLVFEGKKSRLEVLDSNKKAYQIEADFVLDASGFGRVLPRLLELEEPSCLPPRKAI
;
A
#
# COMPACT_ATOMS: atom_id res chain seq x y z
N ALA A 1 -9.19 -8.46 12.69
CA ALA A 1 -9.22 -7.20 11.94
C ALA A 1 -10.15 -7.25 10.71
N VAL A 2 -9.66 -7.47 9.49
CA VAL A 2 -10.45 -7.23 8.24
C VAL A 2 -11.79 -7.96 8.15
N LYS A 3 -11.83 -9.29 8.40
CA LYS A 3 -13.09 -10.07 8.30
C LYS A 3 -14.15 -9.62 9.30
N GLN A 4 -13.74 -9.10 10.46
CA GLN A 4 -14.64 -8.67 11.54
C GLN A 4 -15.22 -7.28 11.28
N PHE A 5 -14.57 -6.46 10.45
CA PHE A 5 -15.01 -5.09 10.17
C PHE A 5 -16.30 -5.03 9.31
N GLY A 6 -16.68 -6.15 8.67
CA GLY A 6 -17.94 -6.23 7.92
C GLY A 6 -17.90 -5.57 6.55
N PHE A 7 -16.75 -5.55 5.88
CA PHE A 7 -16.67 -5.11 4.49
C PHE A 7 -17.56 -5.95 3.56
N GLN A 8 -17.98 -5.35 2.44
CA GLN A 8 -18.87 -6.03 1.49
C GLN A 8 -18.17 -7.26 0.91
N TYR A 9 -18.82 -8.42 1.04
CA TYR A 9 -18.35 -9.68 0.47
C TYR A 9 -18.26 -9.60 -1.06
N LYS A 10 -17.22 -10.24 -1.62
CA LYS A 10 -16.96 -10.31 -3.06
C LYS A 10 -16.49 -11.71 -3.44
N ASP A 11 -17.19 -12.33 -4.36
CA ASP A 11 -16.94 -13.69 -4.88
C ASP A 11 -16.74 -13.73 -6.39
N GLY A 12 -16.75 -12.57 -7.06
CA GLY A 12 -16.62 -12.57 -8.50
C GLY A 12 -16.34 -11.22 -9.12
N ALA A 13 -16.31 -11.24 -10.45
CA ALA A 13 -16.26 -10.07 -11.30
C ALA A 13 -17.22 -10.25 -12.48
N ALA A 14 -17.98 -9.20 -12.78
CA ALA A 14 -18.85 -9.15 -13.94
C ALA A 14 -18.29 -8.16 -14.97
N PHE A 15 -18.38 -8.52 -16.25
CA PHE A 15 -17.91 -7.71 -17.37
C PHE A 15 -19.03 -7.51 -18.38
N ARG A 16 -19.11 -6.30 -18.94
CA ARG A 16 -20.06 -5.96 -20.00
C ARG A 16 -19.39 -5.12 -21.08
N ARG A 17 -19.59 -5.46 -22.34
CA ARG A 17 -19.14 -4.68 -23.51
C ARG A 17 -20.10 -4.87 -24.68
N ASN A 18 -20.58 -3.78 -25.27
CA ASN A 18 -21.44 -3.80 -26.46
C ASN A 18 -22.64 -4.77 -26.35
N GLY A 19 -23.32 -4.78 -25.20
CA GLY A 19 -24.46 -5.67 -24.95
C GLY A 19 -24.09 -7.12 -24.59
N VAL A 20 -22.83 -7.52 -24.72
CA VAL A 20 -22.34 -8.83 -24.27
C VAL A 20 -22.04 -8.77 -22.77
N TYR A 21 -22.52 -9.77 -22.04
CA TYR A 21 -22.32 -9.93 -20.60
C TYR A 21 -21.59 -11.25 -20.32
N THR A 22 -20.64 -11.21 -19.38
CA THR A 22 -19.99 -12.41 -18.84
C THR A 22 -19.61 -12.19 -17.38
N GLN A 23 -19.47 -13.27 -16.62
CA GLN A 23 -19.12 -13.22 -15.21
C GLN A 23 -18.15 -14.34 -14.86
N PHE A 24 -17.32 -14.08 -13.86
CA PHE A 24 -16.40 -15.06 -13.28
C PHE A 24 -16.67 -15.19 -11.79
N ASP A 25 -16.93 -16.43 -11.36
CA ASP A 25 -17.01 -16.83 -9.96
C ASP A 25 -15.61 -17.26 -9.50
N PHE A 26 -15.08 -16.59 -8.49
CA PHE A 26 -13.75 -16.83 -7.93
C PHE A 26 -13.64 -18.18 -7.17
N THR A 27 -14.77 -18.81 -6.84
CA THR A 27 -14.81 -20.15 -6.26
C THR A 27 -14.68 -21.23 -7.33
N ASN A 28 -15.15 -20.97 -8.56
CA ASN A 28 -14.98 -21.84 -9.71
C ASN A 28 -13.65 -21.55 -10.42
N LYS A 29 -12.55 -22.08 -9.87
CA LYS A 29 -11.19 -21.86 -10.37
C LYS A 29 -10.36 -23.14 -10.36
N TYR A 30 -9.34 -23.16 -11.22
CA TYR A 30 -8.41 -24.28 -11.33
C TYR A 30 -7.44 -24.36 -10.14
N THR A 31 -6.90 -23.22 -9.72
CA THR A 31 -5.85 -23.17 -8.69
C THR A 31 -6.45 -23.16 -7.28
N PRO A 32 -5.94 -23.97 -6.34
CA PRO A 32 -6.33 -23.91 -4.93
C PRO A 32 -6.02 -22.54 -4.29
N GLY A 33 -6.83 -22.13 -3.32
CA GLY A 33 -6.64 -20.86 -2.58
C GLY A 33 -7.95 -20.12 -2.32
N PRO A 34 -7.88 -18.90 -1.71
CA PRO A 34 -9.07 -18.10 -1.40
C PRO A 34 -10.00 -17.92 -2.60
N GLY A 35 -11.29 -18.17 -2.42
CA GLY A 35 -12.33 -18.00 -3.45
C GLY A 35 -13.15 -16.74 -3.28
N THR A 36 -12.83 -15.92 -2.29
CA THR A 36 -13.62 -14.76 -1.90
C THR A 36 -12.70 -13.68 -1.36
N THR A 37 -13.17 -12.45 -1.39
CA THR A 37 -12.51 -11.27 -0.85
C THR A 37 -13.55 -10.22 -0.47
N PHE A 38 -13.13 -8.98 -0.28
CA PHE A 38 -13.99 -7.87 0.10
C PHE A 38 -13.89 -6.72 -0.89
N GLN A 39 -15.02 -6.04 -1.13
CA GLN A 39 -15.03 -4.66 -1.61
C GLN A 39 -14.91 -3.75 -0.40
N VAL A 40 -13.96 -2.82 -0.45
CA VAL A 40 -13.59 -2.02 0.72
C VAL A 40 -13.51 -0.54 0.37
N GLN A 41 -13.81 0.32 1.33
CA GLN A 41 -13.40 1.71 1.30
C GLN A 41 -11.96 1.80 1.81
N ARG A 42 -11.05 2.34 0.99
CA ARG A 42 -9.61 2.35 1.27
C ARG A 42 -9.26 2.99 2.60
N ALA A 43 -9.84 4.15 2.93
CA ALA A 43 -9.56 4.84 4.19
C ALA A 43 -9.82 3.94 5.42
N SER A 44 -10.96 3.27 5.47
CA SER A 44 -11.31 2.36 6.57
C SER A 44 -10.47 1.09 6.55
N PHE A 45 -10.26 0.51 5.37
CA PHE A 45 -9.48 -0.72 5.23
C PHE A 45 -8.02 -0.53 5.62
N ASP A 46 -7.37 0.50 5.10
CA ASP A 46 -5.98 0.82 5.38
C ASP A 46 -5.79 1.10 6.88
N LYS A 47 -6.74 1.82 7.50
CA LYS A 47 -6.73 2.06 8.96
C LYS A 47 -6.89 0.77 9.77
N VAL A 48 -7.80 -0.13 9.39
CA VAL A 48 -7.96 -1.44 10.07
C VAL A 48 -6.67 -2.26 10.02
N LEU A 49 -5.94 -2.20 8.91
CA LEU A 49 -4.64 -2.86 8.79
C LEU A 49 -3.58 -2.19 9.68
N ALA A 50 -3.50 -0.86 9.67
CA ALA A 50 -2.54 -0.10 10.46
C ALA A 50 -2.77 -0.31 11.96
N ASP A 51 -4.01 -0.15 12.43
CA ASP A 51 -4.40 -0.36 13.83
C ASP A 51 -4.07 -1.78 14.28
N SER A 52 -4.33 -2.78 13.43
CA SER A 52 -4.01 -4.18 13.74
C SER A 52 -2.50 -4.45 13.80
N ALA A 53 -1.69 -3.70 13.07
CA ALA A 53 -0.23 -3.77 13.18
C ALA A 53 0.26 -3.09 14.47
N GLU A 54 -0.32 -1.94 14.85
CA GLU A 54 -0.05 -1.28 16.13
C GLU A 54 -0.39 -2.17 17.31
N GLU A 55 -1.54 -2.88 17.28
CA GLU A 55 -1.93 -3.90 18.26
C GLU A 55 -0.92 -5.06 18.38
N GLN A 56 -0.19 -5.35 17.31
CA GLN A 56 0.88 -6.36 17.27
C GLN A 56 2.25 -5.80 17.69
N GLY A 57 2.33 -4.53 18.07
CA GLY A 57 3.55 -3.88 18.57
C GLY A 57 4.37 -3.17 17.50
N VAL A 58 3.84 -2.98 16.29
CA VAL A 58 4.50 -2.15 15.27
C VAL A 58 4.30 -0.68 15.62
N GLU A 59 5.39 0.09 15.67
CA GLU A 59 5.29 1.54 15.82
C GLU A 59 4.88 2.19 14.49
N ILE A 60 3.75 2.90 14.47
CA ILE A 60 3.31 3.69 13.32
C ILE A 60 3.30 5.17 13.68
N ARG A 61 3.98 5.98 12.86
CA ARG A 61 4.04 7.44 13.03
C ARG A 61 3.34 8.14 11.88
N TYR A 62 2.08 8.55 12.10
CA TYR A 62 1.31 9.31 11.12
C TYR A 62 1.82 10.76 11.01
N GLN A 63 1.63 11.40 9.85
CA GLN A 63 2.09 12.78 9.59
C GLN A 63 3.62 12.96 9.69
N HIS A 64 4.36 11.93 9.30
CA HIS A 64 5.82 11.95 9.22
C HIS A 64 6.26 11.76 7.78
N GLU A 65 7.11 12.65 7.28
CA GLU A 65 7.56 12.67 5.89
C GLU A 65 9.05 12.38 5.80
N LEU A 66 9.44 11.40 5.00
CA LEU A 66 10.85 11.13 4.68
C LEU A 66 11.35 12.18 3.70
N LEU A 67 12.33 12.99 4.12
CA LEU A 67 12.94 14.04 3.31
C LEU A 67 14.17 13.53 2.55
N ASN A 68 14.97 12.67 3.18
CA ASN A 68 16.24 12.21 2.64
C ASN A 68 16.63 10.83 3.17
N LEU A 69 17.44 10.10 2.41
CA LEU A 69 17.99 8.79 2.75
C LEU A 69 19.46 8.73 2.31
N VAL A 70 20.35 8.31 3.21
CA VAL A 70 21.76 8.05 2.92
C VAL A 70 22.14 6.65 3.38
N PHE A 71 22.89 5.93 2.55
CA PHE A 71 23.46 4.62 2.90
C PHE A 71 24.87 4.80 3.46
N GLU A 72 25.10 4.37 4.70
CA GLU A 72 26.36 4.48 5.42
C GLU A 72 26.87 3.09 5.78
N GLY A 73 27.65 2.51 4.88
CA GLY A 73 28.16 1.13 5.03
C GLY A 73 27.02 0.12 5.04
N LYS A 74 26.74 -0.48 6.21
CA LYS A 74 25.66 -1.47 6.39
C LYS A 74 24.35 -0.87 6.88
N LYS A 75 24.33 0.41 7.24
CA LYS A 75 23.15 1.09 7.79
C LYS A 75 22.61 2.11 6.82
N SER A 76 21.34 2.42 6.98
CA SER A 76 20.64 3.52 6.33
C SER A 76 20.34 4.59 7.35
N ARG A 77 20.63 5.85 7.01
CA ARG A 77 20.26 7.03 7.81
C ARG A 77 19.18 7.80 7.08
N LEU A 78 18.05 8.00 7.74
CA LEU A 78 16.86 8.65 7.21
C LEU A 78 16.68 10.00 7.91
N GLU A 79 16.34 11.03 7.14
CA GLU A 79 15.93 12.33 7.67
C GLU A 79 14.42 12.50 7.51
N VAL A 80 13.72 12.71 8.63
CA VAL A 80 12.25 12.71 8.70
C VAL A 80 11.76 14.02 9.28
N LEU A 81 10.70 14.58 8.69
CA LEU A 81 9.98 15.74 9.18
C LEU A 81 8.71 15.29 9.91
N ASP A 82 8.54 15.73 11.16
CA ASP A 82 7.34 15.42 11.96
C ASP A 82 6.17 16.38 11.69
N SER A 83 5.05 16.14 12.37
CA SER A 83 3.84 16.96 12.32
C SER A 83 4.04 18.42 12.77
N ASN A 84 5.05 18.70 13.59
CA ASN A 84 5.40 20.03 14.09
C ASN A 84 6.47 20.72 13.22
N LYS A 85 6.79 20.15 12.04
CA LYS A 85 7.86 20.64 11.15
C LYS A 85 9.25 20.58 11.78
N LYS A 86 9.47 19.67 12.71
CA LYS A 86 10.78 19.39 13.30
C LYS A 86 11.41 18.19 12.60
N ALA A 87 12.66 18.36 12.17
CA ALA A 87 13.44 17.29 11.56
C ALA A 87 14.09 16.41 12.65
N TYR A 88 14.16 15.11 12.39
CA TYR A 88 14.91 14.15 13.19
C TYR A 88 15.46 13.01 12.32
N GLN A 89 16.32 12.17 12.91
CA GLN A 89 16.99 11.08 12.21
C GLN A 89 16.54 9.71 12.72
N ILE A 90 16.49 8.75 11.79
CA ILE A 90 16.31 7.33 12.09
C ILE A 90 17.50 6.57 11.48
N GLU A 91 18.08 5.65 12.24
CA GLU A 91 19.00 4.64 11.71
C GLU A 91 18.27 3.31 11.55
N ALA A 92 18.46 2.64 10.41
CA ALA A 92 17.88 1.33 10.14
C ALA A 92 18.87 0.44 9.40
N ASP A 93 18.90 -0.85 9.74
CA ASP A 93 19.68 -1.85 8.99
C ASP A 93 19.02 -2.19 7.65
N PHE A 94 17.71 -1.99 7.53
CA PHE A 94 16.94 -2.24 6.32
C PHE A 94 15.80 -1.23 6.15
N VAL A 95 15.54 -0.81 4.91
CA VAL A 95 14.46 0.10 4.55
C VAL A 95 13.60 -0.55 3.47
N LEU A 96 12.29 -0.66 3.75
CA LEU A 96 11.30 -1.12 2.77
C LEU A 96 10.47 0.07 2.29
N ASP A 97 10.52 0.36 0.99
CA ASP A 97 9.66 1.40 0.40
C ASP A 97 8.26 0.86 0.12
N ALA A 98 7.29 1.27 0.93
CA ALA A 98 5.87 1.01 0.75
C ALA A 98 5.07 2.29 0.44
N SER A 99 5.72 3.34 -0.08
CA SER A 99 5.12 4.67 -0.31
C SER A 99 4.09 4.73 -1.46
N GLY A 100 3.91 3.64 -2.21
CA GLY A 100 2.91 3.52 -3.27
C GLY A 100 3.06 4.60 -4.35
N PHE A 101 1.97 5.33 -4.63
CA PHE A 101 1.99 6.43 -5.61
C PHE A 101 2.97 7.57 -5.24
N GLY A 102 3.38 7.65 -3.96
CA GLY A 102 4.39 8.58 -3.52
C GLY A 102 5.77 8.31 -4.10
N ARG A 103 6.10 7.07 -4.50
CA ARG A 103 7.38 6.70 -5.12
C ARG A 103 8.60 7.34 -4.43
N VAL A 104 8.66 7.28 -3.10
CA VAL A 104 9.60 8.09 -2.31
C VAL A 104 11.05 7.70 -2.58
N LEU A 105 11.45 6.44 -2.38
CA LEU A 105 12.82 6.02 -2.67
C LEU A 105 13.14 6.04 -4.16
N PRO A 106 12.24 5.62 -5.08
CA PRO A 106 12.49 5.79 -6.51
C PRO A 106 12.83 7.24 -6.89
N ARG A 107 12.18 8.24 -6.27
CA ARG A 107 12.51 9.65 -6.49
C ARG A 107 13.84 10.05 -5.86
N LEU A 108 14.05 9.73 -4.58
CA LEU A 108 15.26 10.11 -3.84
C LEU A 108 16.54 9.47 -4.41
N LEU A 109 16.41 8.30 -5.04
CA LEU A 109 17.53 7.53 -5.60
C LEU A 109 17.59 7.62 -7.14
N GLU A 110 16.78 8.47 -7.77
CA GLU A 110 16.73 8.65 -9.23
C GLU A 110 16.51 7.34 -10.02
N LEU A 111 15.64 6.46 -9.51
CA LEU A 111 15.34 5.14 -10.10
C LEU A 111 14.07 5.13 -10.97
N GLU A 112 13.48 6.28 -11.26
CA GLU A 112 12.23 6.34 -12.01
C GLU A 112 12.44 6.06 -13.50
N GLU A 113 11.67 5.10 -14.03
CA GLU A 113 11.60 4.82 -15.46
C GLU A 113 10.19 5.20 -16.00
N PRO A 114 10.11 5.95 -17.12
CA PRO A 114 8.82 6.30 -17.73
C PRO A 114 8.03 5.06 -18.17
N SER A 115 6.74 5.03 -17.86
CA SER A 115 5.86 3.99 -18.39
C SER A 115 5.51 4.25 -19.85
N CYS A 116 5.50 3.19 -20.66
CA CYS A 116 4.93 3.22 -22.01
C CYS A 116 3.38 3.17 -22.02
N LEU A 117 2.75 3.03 -20.85
CA LEU A 117 1.30 2.99 -20.69
C LEU A 117 0.73 4.40 -20.52
N PRO A 118 -0.52 4.66 -20.98
CA PRO A 118 -1.17 5.94 -20.76
C PRO A 118 -1.30 6.23 -19.25
N PRO A 119 -1.10 7.50 -18.82
CA PRO A 119 -1.19 7.87 -17.41
C PRO A 119 -2.58 7.55 -16.86
N ARG A 120 -2.62 6.83 -15.75
CA ARG A 120 -3.83 6.53 -14.99
C ARG A 120 -3.78 7.28 -13.67
N LYS A 121 -4.88 7.92 -13.31
CA LYS A 121 -5.05 8.56 -12.00
C LYS A 121 -5.88 7.64 -11.12
N ALA A 122 -5.44 7.41 -9.89
CA ALA A 122 -6.33 6.86 -8.86
C ALA A 122 -7.39 7.93 -8.54
N ILE A 123 -8.66 7.51 -8.50
CA ILE A 123 -9.79 8.31 -7.99
C ILE A 123 -9.96 7.95 -6.51
#